data_AF-A0A8J8D428-F1
#
_entry.id   AF-A0A8J8D428-F1
#
_cell.length_a   1.000
_cell.length_b   1.000
_cell.length_c   1.000
_cell.angle_alpha   90.00
_cell.angle_beta   90.00
_cell.angle_gamma   90.00
#
_symmetry.space_group_name_H-M   'P 1'
#
loop_
_entity.id
_entity.type
_entity.pdbx_description
1 polymer ?
#
loop_
_entity_poly.entity_id
_entity_poly.type
_entity_poly.pdbx_seq_one_letter_code
_entity_poly.pdbx_strand_id
1 'polypeptide(L)'
;MSSNYVAAATTSDPYETFWDILNREAELVVGIENGNLSLAPELIQNSRLGADNAANISALIWQALEELKTSGVKTYYTAEELQEMAQNVSENGLPQETIGALKAENWTDEQIQALEEYIVQDGGTLLRTSI
;
A
#
# COMPACT_ATOMS: atom_id res chain seq x y z
N MET A 1 19.49 5.76 37.67
CA MET A 1 20.25 5.87 36.42
C MET A 1 19.43 5.19 35.35
N SER A 2 18.45 5.90 34.78
CA SER A 2 17.58 5.37 33.71
C SER A 2 18.27 5.65 32.39
N SER A 3 18.93 4.65 31.83
CA SER A 3 19.45 4.73 30.46
C SER A 3 18.27 4.65 29.50
N ASN A 4 17.84 5.81 28.99
CA ASN A 4 17.02 5.92 27.80
C ASN A 4 17.89 5.48 26.61
N TYR A 5 17.77 4.22 26.22
CA TYR A 5 18.29 3.77 24.94
C TYR A 5 17.35 4.32 23.86
N VAL A 6 17.73 5.46 23.30
CA VAL A 6 17.25 5.86 21.97
C VAL A 6 17.91 4.88 21.01
N ALA A 7 17.22 3.78 20.70
CA ALA A 7 17.62 2.89 19.62
C ALA A 7 17.63 3.74 18.35
N ALA A 8 18.81 3.86 17.75
CA ALA A 8 18.98 4.52 16.47
C ALA A 8 18.05 3.85 15.47
N ALA A 9 16.98 4.55 15.09
CA ALA A 9 16.21 4.23 13.91
C ALA A 9 17.16 4.46 12.73
N THR A 10 17.86 3.41 12.32
CA THR A 10 18.39 3.32 10.96
C THR A 10 17.25 3.63 10.02
N THR A 11 17.49 4.55 9.11
CA THR A 11 16.59 5.05 8.06
C THR A 11 16.26 3.98 7.02
N SER A 12 15.98 2.74 7.44
CA SER A 12 15.56 1.66 6.54
C SER A 12 14.05 1.68 6.41
N ASP A 13 13.57 1.50 5.19
CA ASP A 13 12.15 1.35 4.91
C ASP A 13 11.60 0.19 5.78
N PRO A 14 10.53 0.42 6.57
CA PRO A 14 9.88 -0.63 7.35
C PRO A 14 9.51 -1.85 6.52
N TYR A 15 9.16 -1.69 5.24
CA TYR A 15 8.85 -2.78 4.31
C TYR A 15 10.08 -3.55 3.84
N GLU A 16 11.20 -2.87 3.56
CA GLU A 16 12.48 -3.57 3.27
C GLU A 16 12.95 -4.34 4.51
N THR A 17 12.86 -3.71 5.68
CA THR A 17 13.22 -4.31 6.97
C THR A 17 12.38 -5.55 7.27
N PHE A 18 11.09 -5.56 6.90
CA PHE A 18 10.22 -6.73 7.02
C PHE A 18 10.78 -7.92 6.22
N TRP A 19 11.16 -7.70 4.96
CA TRP A 19 11.69 -8.75 4.10
C TRP A 19 13.04 -9.27 4.60
N ASP A 20 13.92 -8.39 5.07
CA ASP A 20 15.20 -8.78 5.64
C ASP A 20 15.04 -9.68 6.88
N ILE A 21 14.12 -9.31 7.78
CA ILE A 21 13.80 -10.11 8.97
C ILE A 21 13.26 -11.47 8.56
N LEU A 22 12.29 -11.51 7.65
CA LEU A 22 11.64 -12.75 7.20
C LEU A 22 12.64 -13.70 6.53
N ASN A 23 13.49 -13.17 5.65
CA ASN A 23 14.53 -13.94 4.98
C ASN A 23 15.51 -14.52 6.02
N ARG A 24 15.91 -13.72 7.02
CA ARG A 24 16.79 -14.19 8.08
C ARG A 24 16.14 -15.26 8.96
N GLU A 25 14.84 -15.15 9.29
CA GLU A 25 14.13 -16.20 10.01
C GLU A 25 14.14 -17.53 9.23
N ALA A 26 13.89 -17.47 7.92
CA ALA A 26 13.87 -18.66 7.07
C ALA A 26 15.23 -19.39 7.08
N GLU A 27 16.34 -18.66 6.98
CA GLU A 27 17.69 -19.24 7.09
C GLU A 27 17.95 -19.89 8.45
N LEU A 28 17.56 -19.20 9.53
CA LEU A 28 17.79 -19.65 10.90
C LEU A 28 16.97 -20.91 11.22
N VAL A 29 15.71 -20.98 10.77
CA VAL A 29 14.86 -22.16 10.92
C VAL A 29 15.49 -23.37 10.24
N VAL A 30 15.91 -23.23 8.97
CA VAL A 30 16.57 -24.33 8.23
C VAL A 30 17.84 -24.78 8.95
N GLY A 31 18.64 -23.85 9.48
CA GLY A 31 19.84 -24.18 10.26
C GLY A 31 19.53 -25.00 11.52
N ILE A 32 18.45 -24.65 12.24
CA ILE A 32 18.00 -25.35 13.45
C ILE A 32 17.43 -26.74 13.10
N GLU A 33 16.62 -26.84 12.05
CA GLU A 33 16.07 -28.12 11.58
C GLU A 33 17.19 -29.10 11.16
N ASN A 34 18.28 -28.58 10.61
CA ASN A 34 19.50 -29.33 10.31
C ASN A 34 20.36 -29.66 11.55
N GLY A 35 19.85 -29.38 12.76
CA GLY A 35 20.46 -29.76 14.03
C GLY A 35 21.38 -28.72 14.67
N ASN A 36 21.51 -27.52 14.07
CA ASN A 36 22.32 -26.46 14.66
C ASN A 36 21.52 -25.62 15.68
N LEU A 37 21.31 -26.20 16.87
CA LEU A 37 20.56 -25.55 17.95
C LEU A 37 21.22 -24.27 18.49
N SER A 38 22.50 -24.01 18.17
CA SER A 38 23.17 -22.78 18.59
C SER A 38 22.58 -21.51 17.96
N LEU A 39 21.80 -21.66 16.88
CA LEU A 39 21.09 -20.57 16.20
C LEU A 39 19.77 -20.17 16.89
N ALA A 40 19.27 -20.96 17.85
CA ALA A 40 17.98 -20.71 18.50
C ALA A 40 17.87 -19.34 19.21
N PRO A 41 18.92 -18.83 19.92
CA PRO A 41 18.86 -17.49 20.50
C PRO A 41 18.73 -16.38 19.45
N GLU A 42 19.42 -16.54 18.32
CA GLU A 42 19.35 -15.58 17.21
C GLU A 42 17.97 -15.60 16.56
N LEU A 43 17.37 -16.77 16.34
CA LEU A 43 16.00 -16.89 15.84
C LEU A 43 15.01 -16.17 16.76
N ILE A 44 15.11 -16.36 18.07
CA ILE A 44 14.23 -15.69 19.04
C ILE A 44 14.39 -14.16 18.96
N GLN A 45 15.63 -13.67 18.83
CA GLN A 45 15.88 -12.24 18.71
C GLN A 45 15.34 -11.68 17.40
N ASN A 46 15.57 -12.36 16.28
CA ASN A 46 15.08 -11.96 14.97
C ASN A 46 13.54 -11.93 14.92
N SER A 47 12.89 -12.88 15.60
CA SER A 47 11.43 -12.91 15.72
C SER A 47 10.87 -11.75 16.54
N ARG A 48 11.57 -11.31 17.59
CA ARG A 48 11.20 -10.09 18.33
C ARG A 48 11.31 -8.84 17.46
N LEU A 49 12.37 -8.75 16.65
CA LEU A 49 12.50 -7.66 15.66
C LEU A 49 11.34 -7.69 14.65
N GLY A 50 10.90 -8.87 14.22
CA GLY A 50 9.72 -9.03 13.37
C GLY A 50 8.44 -8.49 14.02
N ALA A 51 8.22 -8.79 15.29
CA ALA A 51 7.08 -8.26 16.04
C ALA A 51 7.12 -6.73 16.15
N ASP A 52 8.28 -6.15 16.46
CA ASP A 52 8.47 -4.71 16.57
C ASP A 52 8.28 -4.01 15.20
N ASN A 53 8.82 -4.59 14.13
CA ASN A 53 8.65 -4.08 12.77
C ASN A 53 7.18 -4.13 12.31
N ALA A 54 6.45 -5.22 12.60
CA ALA A 54 5.04 -5.34 12.28
C ALA A 54 4.17 -4.30 13.02
N ALA A 55 4.50 -4.00 14.28
CA ALA A 55 3.85 -2.93 15.03
C ALA A 55 4.09 -1.56 14.38
N ASN A 56 5.31 -1.30 13.91
CA ASN A 56 5.65 -0.06 13.20
C ASN A 56 4.88 0.08 11.87
N ILE A 57 4.85 -0.97 11.04
CA ILE A 57 4.05 -0.98 9.79
C ILE A 57 2.57 -0.73 10.10
N SER A 58 2.03 -1.37 11.14
CA SER A 58 0.64 -1.19 11.56
C SER A 58 0.35 0.26 11.96
N ALA A 59 1.26 0.92 12.66
CA ALA A 59 1.14 2.33 13.02
C ALA A 59 1.15 3.25 11.79
N LEU A 60 2.03 2.97 10.82
CA LEU A 60 2.09 3.73 9.57
C LEU A 60 0.83 3.56 8.72
N ILE A 61 0.29 2.33 8.63
CA ILE A 61 -0.99 2.06 7.95
C ILE A 61 -2.11 2.83 8.65
N TRP A 62 -2.15 2.82 9.98
CA TRP A 62 -3.17 3.53 10.73
C TRP A 62 -3.08 5.05 10.50
N GLN A 63 -1.87 5.62 10.52
CA GLN A 63 -1.64 7.04 10.20
C GLN A 63 -2.10 7.37 8.76
N ALA A 64 -1.71 6.57 7.77
CA ALA A 64 -2.14 6.77 6.39
C ALA A 64 -3.67 6.69 6.23
N LEU A 65 -4.33 5.79 6.97
CA LEU A 65 -5.80 5.71 6.99
C LEU A 65 -6.44 6.93 7.65
N GLU A 66 -5.85 7.48 8.71
CA GLU A 66 -6.33 8.74 9.30
C GLU A 66 -6.12 9.92 8.36
N GLU A 67 -4.96 10.01 7.72
CA GLU A 67 -4.65 11.03 6.71
C GLU A 67 -5.65 10.98 5.55
N LEU A 68 -5.93 9.79 5.01
CA LEU A 68 -6.96 9.58 3.98
C LEU A 68 -8.37 9.99 4.43
N LYS A 69 -8.73 9.74 5.70
CA LYS A 69 -10.02 10.19 6.24
C LYS A 69 -10.07 11.72 6.37
N THR A 70 -8.97 12.34 6.81
CA THR A 70 -8.91 13.79 7.02
C THR A 70 -8.78 14.57 5.72
N SER A 71 -8.22 13.99 4.67
CA SER A 71 -8.12 14.62 3.35
C SER A 71 -9.48 14.74 2.64
N GLY A 72 -10.53 14.11 3.19
CA GLY A 72 -11.86 14.12 2.60
C GLY A 72 -11.96 13.28 1.32
N VAL A 73 -10.91 12.52 0.97
CA VAL A 73 -10.92 11.61 -0.17
C VAL A 73 -11.86 10.47 0.13
N LYS A 74 -12.92 10.37 -0.68
CA LYS A 74 -13.89 9.28 -0.58
C LYS A 74 -13.24 7.98 -1.04
N THR A 75 -13.02 7.04 -0.13
CA THR A 75 -12.36 5.74 -0.43
C THR A 75 -13.31 4.68 -0.97
N TYR A 76 -14.62 4.95 -0.95
CA TYR A 76 -15.66 4.06 -1.44
C TYR A 76 -16.71 4.87 -2.20
N TYR A 77 -16.89 4.57 -3.48
CA TYR A 77 -17.94 5.16 -4.30
C TYR A 77 -19.10 4.17 -4.45
N THR A 78 -20.33 4.68 -4.36
CA THR A 78 -21.52 3.89 -4.67
C THR A 78 -21.63 3.65 -6.18
N ALA A 79 -22.45 2.66 -6.55
CA ALA A 79 -22.83 2.38 -7.93
C ALA A 79 -23.32 3.63 -8.67
N GLU A 80 -24.20 4.39 -8.03
CA GLU A 80 -24.80 5.61 -8.57
C GLU A 80 -23.76 6.72 -8.74
N GLU A 81 -22.83 6.85 -7.80
CA GLU A 81 -21.75 7.86 -7.88
C GLU A 81 -20.73 7.51 -8.97
N LEU A 82 -20.41 6.23 -9.16
CA LEU A 82 -19.59 5.78 -10.27
C LEU A 82 -20.28 6.08 -11.62
N GLN A 83 -21.60 5.89 -11.68
CA GLN A 83 -22.38 6.22 -12.88
C GLN A 83 -22.41 7.73 -13.14
N GLU A 84 -22.61 8.55 -12.12
CA GLU A 84 -22.56 10.01 -12.24
C GLU A 84 -21.18 10.49 -12.70
N MET A 85 -20.10 9.92 -12.15
CA MET A 85 -18.74 10.23 -12.59
C MET A 85 -18.49 9.82 -14.04
N ALA A 86 -18.93 8.63 -14.46
CA ALA A 86 -18.79 8.18 -15.84
C ALA A 86 -19.58 9.07 -16.81
N GLN A 87 -20.79 9.50 -16.42
CA GLN A 87 -21.60 10.44 -17.19
C GLN A 87 -20.90 11.80 -17.30
N ASN A 88 -20.34 12.30 -16.21
CA ASN A 88 -19.61 13.56 -16.20
C ASN A 88 -18.35 13.50 -17.10
N VAL A 89 -17.61 12.40 -17.06
CA VAL A 89 -16.47 12.17 -17.97
C VAL A 89 -16.93 12.08 -19.43
N SER A 90 -18.08 11.46 -19.70
CA SER A 90 -18.64 11.43 -21.07
C SER A 90 -19.00 12.81 -21.61
N GLU A 91 -19.41 13.74 -20.74
CA GLU A 91 -19.87 15.07 -21.14
C GLU A 91 -18.74 16.10 -21.15
N ASN A 92 -17.82 16.01 -20.19
CA ASN A 92 -16.83 17.05 -19.90
C ASN A 92 -15.37 16.56 -20.01
N GLY A 93 -15.14 15.27 -20.28
CA GLY A 93 -13.82 14.65 -20.21
C GLY A 93 -13.32 14.46 -18.78
N LEU A 94 -12.09 13.96 -18.62
CA LEU A 94 -11.46 13.89 -17.31
C LEU A 94 -11.19 15.29 -16.76
N PRO A 95 -11.26 15.48 -15.42
CA PRO A 95 -10.86 16.73 -14.79
C PRO A 95 -9.43 17.12 -15.18
N GLN A 96 -9.19 18.42 -15.42
CA GLN A 96 -7.86 18.92 -15.84
C GLN A 96 -6.75 18.61 -14.83
N GLU A 97 -7.09 18.56 -13.53
CA GLU A 97 -6.17 18.11 -12.48
C GLU A 97 -5.76 16.64 -12.67
N THR A 98 -6.70 15.76 -12.99
CA THR A 98 -6.46 14.35 -13.29
C THR A 98 -5.59 14.19 -14.54
N ILE A 99 -5.87 14.93 -15.61
CA ILE A 99 -5.05 14.94 -16.82
C ILE A 99 -3.61 15.40 -16.50
N GLY A 100 -3.47 16.45 -15.68
CA GLY A 100 -2.18 16.95 -15.24
C GLY A 100 -1.38 15.92 -14.44
N ALA A 101 -2.02 15.20 -13.52
CA ALA A 101 -1.41 14.13 -12.74
C ALA A 101 -0.97 12.96 -13.63
N LEU A 102 -1.81 12.50 -14.56
CA LEU A 102 -1.49 11.43 -15.49
C LEU A 102 -0.30 11.79 -16.40
N LYS A 103 -0.25 13.04 -16.89
CA LYS A 103 0.88 13.53 -17.68
C LYS A 103 2.18 13.62 -16.87
N ALA A 104 2.11 13.98 -15.58
CA ALA A 104 3.26 13.96 -14.69
C ALA A 104 3.81 12.53 -14.49
N GLU A 105 2.96 11.52 -14.62
CA GLU A 105 3.33 10.09 -14.64
C GLU A 105 3.72 9.56 -16.03
N ASN A 106 3.92 10.45 -17.02
CA ASN A 106 4.29 10.13 -18.41
C ASN A 106 3.21 9.44 -19.25
N TRP A 107 1.93 9.60 -18.91
CA TRP A 107 0.85 9.14 -19.79
C TRP A 107 0.74 10.03 -21.04
N THR A 108 0.58 9.40 -22.21
CA THR A 108 0.35 10.12 -23.47
C THR A 108 -1.11 10.53 -23.61
N ASP A 109 -1.39 11.50 -24.48
CA ASP A 109 -2.75 11.96 -24.76
C ASP A 109 -3.62 10.81 -25.27
N GLU A 110 -3.07 9.88 -26.05
CA GLU A 110 -3.79 8.69 -26.54
C GLU A 110 -4.14 7.71 -25.40
N GLN A 111 -3.26 7.57 -24.40
CA GLN A 111 -3.52 6.71 -23.23
C GLN A 111 -4.59 7.32 -22.32
N ILE A 112 -4.58 8.64 -22.17
CA ILE A 112 -5.59 9.38 -21.41
C ILE A 112 -6.95 9.29 -22.11
N GLN A 113 -6.98 9.44 -23.44
CA GLN A 113 -8.20 9.27 -24.23
C GLN A 113 -8.74 7.83 -24.13
N ALA A 114 -7.87 6.82 -24.19
CA ALA A 114 -8.29 5.42 -24.02
C ALA A 114 -8.90 5.16 -22.62
N LEU A 115 -8.40 5.84 -21.58
CA LEU A 115 -8.97 5.77 -20.23
C LEU A 115 -10.34 6.45 -20.16
N GLU A 116 -10.52 7.61 -20.80
CA GLU A 116 -11.83 8.28 -20.92
C GLU A 116 -12.85 7.36 -21.60
N GLU A 117 -12.49 6.78 -22.74
CA GLU A 117 -13.34 5.84 -23.48
C GLU A 117 -13.68 4.60 -22.64
N TYR A 118 -12.71 4.07 -21.90
CA TYR A 118 -12.93 2.96 -20.97
C TYR A 118 -13.93 3.32 -19.85
N ILE A 119 -13.79 4.48 -19.22
CA ILE A 119 -14.70 4.93 -18.16
C ILE A 119 -16.12 5.11 -18.68
N VAL A 120 -16.27 5.68 -19.88
CA VAL A 120 -17.60 5.84 -20.51
C VAL A 120 -18.20 4.48 -20.88
N GLN A 121 -17.39 3.53 -21.37
CA GLN A 121 -17.86 2.22 -21.80
C GLN A 121 -18.17 1.28 -20.63
N ASP A 122 -17.31 1.21 -19.62
CA ASP A 122 -17.40 0.27 -18.50
C ASP A 122 -18.05 0.84 -17.24
N GLY A 123 -18.24 2.15 -17.14
CA GLY A 123 -19.06 2.78 -16.09
C GLY A 123 -20.49 2.25 -16.05
N GLY A 124 -21.02 1.73 -17.17
CA GLY A 124 -22.28 0.99 -17.24
C GLY A 124 -22.19 -0.52 -16.97
N THR A 125 -21.00 -1.12 -17.06
CA THR A 125 -20.78 -2.58 -16.96
C THR A 125 -20.55 -3.05 -15.52
N LEU A 126 -19.91 -2.23 -14.66
CA LEU A 126 -19.61 -2.56 -13.26
C LEU A 126 -20.87 -2.89 -12.41
N LEU A 127 -22.07 -2.56 -12.90
CA LEU A 127 -23.35 -2.84 -12.26
C LEU A 127 -23.99 -4.19 -12.65
N ARG A 128 -23.54 -4.83 -13.73
CA ARG A 128 -24.13 -6.11 -14.18
C ARG A 128 -23.60 -7.33 -13.44
N THR A 129 -22.47 -7.22 -12.75
CA THR A 129 -21.81 -8.30 -12.01
C THR A 129 -22.08 -8.30 -10.51
N SER A 130 -22.88 -7.34 -10.00
CA SER A 130 -23.24 -7.22 -8.58
C SER A 130 -24.66 -7.74 -8.28
N ILE A 131 -25.10 -8.83 -8.92
CA ILE A 131 -26.35 -9.56 -8.60
C ILE A 131 -26.01 -10.93 -8.02
#